data_AF-A0A6C2YLF6-F1
#
_entry.id   AF-A0A6C2YLF6-F1
#
_cell.length_a   1.000
_cell.length_b   1.000
_cell.length_c   1.000
_cell.angle_alpha   90.00
_cell.angle_beta   90.00
_cell.angle_gamma   90.00
#
_symmetry.space_group_name_H-M   'P 1'
#
loop_
_entity.id
_entity.type
_entity.pdbx_description
1 polymer ?
#
loop_
_entity_poly.entity_id
_entity_poly.type
_entity_poly.pdbx_seq_one_letter_code
_entity_poly.pdbx_strand_id
1 'polypeptide(L)'
;MDPQTQAYVIAGVWTFAALTMAWTWIPALCAALGMTRHRLIAPRGTTSPESLQPKPNDLGYAAWFAQLQALDFEPIGSGEVRIDFLGPRWQIRSGLRFFRHRSQPILAMVQQLPAPFSVWRVVHLATVLVDGTLVLTGNSNEDRFQESEYFWHQTLKSEELTEILAAHATLLGEAANAGNKADSDRSLEAVLVAMDRGLTPLVQRAAAKAGRMHLFLNAMVHLAVSTPIIGIFSEKHWGLALSNAVMAVLLLMSDWMRRKAAAAQLQEIVRFREATRRNEPSDGTPIERNPMTE
;
A
#
# COMPACT_ATOMS: atom_id res chain seq x y z
N MET A 1 28.61 -12.03 -40.80
CA MET A 1 27.92 -10.73 -40.64
C MET A 1 28.92 -9.68 -41.04
N ASP A 2 28.57 -8.80 -41.97
CA ASP A 2 29.45 -7.70 -42.34
C ASP A 2 29.62 -6.72 -41.16
N PRO A 3 30.70 -5.93 -41.13
CA PRO A 3 31.00 -5.03 -40.01
C PRO A 3 29.89 -4.00 -39.72
N GLN A 4 29.16 -3.56 -40.75
CA GLN A 4 28.09 -2.58 -40.60
C GLN A 4 26.88 -3.20 -39.90
N THR A 5 26.44 -4.38 -40.34
CA THR A 5 25.38 -5.14 -39.68
C THR A 5 25.76 -5.46 -38.23
N GLN A 6 27.02 -5.82 -37.96
CA GLN A 6 27.50 -6.06 -36.60
C GLN A 6 27.37 -4.82 -35.70
N ALA A 7 27.76 -3.65 -36.21
CA ALA A 7 27.65 -2.39 -35.48
C ALA A 7 26.19 -2.05 -35.14
N TYR A 8 25.25 -2.25 -36.08
CA TYR A 8 23.83 -2.03 -35.81
C TYR A 8 23.26 -2.98 -34.76
N VAL A 9 23.65 -4.26 -34.78
CA VAL A 9 23.24 -5.22 -33.75
C VAL A 9 23.78 -4.80 -32.38
N ILE A 10 25.06 -4.45 -32.28
CA ILE A 10 25.66 -3.97 -31.03
C ILE A 10 24.91 -2.76 -30.50
N ALA A 11 24.67 -1.74 -31.34
CA ALA A 11 23.94 -0.55 -30.95
C ALA A 11 22.52 -0.88 -30.47
N GLY A 12 21.78 -1.72 -31.21
CA GLY A 12 20.43 -2.12 -30.86
C GLY A 12 20.34 -2.83 -29.51
N VAL A 13 21.25 -3.77 -29.23
CA VAL A 13 21.26 -4.49 -27.94
C VAL A 13 21.61 -3.55 -26.79
N TRP A 14 22.57 -2.63 -26.97
CA TRP A 14 22.89 -1.63 -25.95
C TRP A 14 21.73 -0.68 -25.68
N THR A 15 21.05 -0.20 -26.72
CA THR A 15 19.86 0.63 -26.57
C THR A 15 18.77 -0.12 -25.80
N PHE A 16 18.51 -1.38 -26.14
CA PHE A 16 17.53 -2.19 -25.44
C PHE A 16 17.90 -2.42 -23.97
N ALA A 17 19.16 -2.74 -23.67
CA ALA A 17 19.66 -2.90 -22.32
C ALA A 17 19.50 -1.60 -21.50
N ALA A 18 19.93 -0.47 -22.07
CA ALA A 18 19.85 0.84 -21.43
C ALA A 18 18.40 1.24 -21.14
N LEU A 19 17.47 1.05 -22.10
CA LEU A 19 16.05 1.34 -21.90
C LEU A 19 15.44 0.45 -20.81
N THR A 20 15.77 -0.84 -20.79
CA THR A 20 15.25 -1.78 -19.80
C THR A 20 15.74 -1.44 -18.39
N MET A 21 17.03 -1.10 -18.25
CA MET A 21 17.59 -0.64 -16.97
C MET A 21 16.99 0.69 -16.55
N ALA A 22 16.90 1.66 -17.47
CA ALA A 22 16.32 2.97 -17.21
C ALA A 22 14.87 2.87 -16.69
N TRP A 23 14.09 1.91 -17.18
CA TRP A 23 12.71 1.70 -16.77
C TRP A 23 12.54 1.42 -15.26
N THR A 24 13.52 0.79 -14.61
CA THR A 24 13.50 0.51 -13.16
C THR A 24 14.40 1.43 -12.36
N TRP A 25 15.52 1.87 -12.95
CA TRP A 25 16.51 2.71 -12.28
C TRP A 25 16.04 4.15 -12.15
N ILE A 26 15.38 4.72 -13.16
CA ILE A 26 14.87 6.10 -13.10
C ILE A 26 13.88 6.28 -11.94
N PRO A 27 12.80 5.48 -11.80
CA PRO A 27 11.89 5.66 -10.68
C PRO A 27 12.58 5.40 -9.33
N ALA A 28 13.51 4.44 -9.25
CA ALA A 28 14.27 4.18 -8.04
C ALA A 28 15.21 5.34 -7.66
N LEU A 29 15.81 6.00 -8.64
CA LEU A 29 16.63 7.20 -8.47
C LEU A 29 15.77 8.38 -8.01
N CYS A 30 14.64 8.63 -8.67
CA CYS A 30 13.69 9.65 -8.23
C CYS A 30 13.25 9.41 -6.78
N ALA A 31 12.91 8.17 -6.43
CA ALA A 31 12.56 7.81 -5.06
C ALA A 31 13.73 8.05 -4.09
N ALA A 32 14.94 7.60 -4.41
CA ALA A 32 16.15 7.76 -3.60
C ALA A 32 16.49 9.23 -3.31
N LEU A 33 16.21 10.12 -4.27
CA LEU A 33 16.37 11.56 -4.19
C LEU A 33 15.20 12.27 -3.48
N GLY A 34 14.21 11.55 -2.98
CA GLY A 34 13.06 12.12 -2.27
C GLY A 34 12.01 12.75 -3.19
N MET A 35 12.04 12.46 -4.50
CA MET A 35 11.07 12.98 -5.47
C MET A 35 9.74 12.23 -5.44
N THR A 36 9.56 11.27 -4.53
CA THR A 36 8.29 10.56 -4.35
C THR A 36 7.17 11.53 -4.03
N ARG A 37 6.06 11.39 -4.77
CA ARG A 37 4.85 12.20 -4.56
C ARG A 37 3.74 11.31 -4.04
N HIS A 38 3.28 11.60 -2.84
CA HIS A 38 2.06 11.03 -2.30
C HIS A 38 0.90 12.00 -2.59
N ARG A 39 -0.24 11.48 -3.05
CA ARG A 39 -1.43 12.26 -3.32
C ARG A 39 -2.66 11.46 -2.92
N LEU A 40 -3.51 12.08 -2.12
CA LEU A 40 -4.86 11.60 -1.87
C LEU A 40 -5.81 12.35 -2.81
N ILE A 41 -6.46 11.61 -3.70
CA ILE A 41 -7.36 12.18 -4.70
C ILE A 41 -8.79 11.85 -4.27
N ALA A 42 -9.48 12.86 -3.74
CA ALA A 42 -10.92 12.79 -3.55
C ALA A 42 -11.63 12.89 -4.92
N PRO A 43 -12.74 12.17 -5.13
CA PRO A 43 -13.58 12.33 -6.31
C PRO A 43 -14.11 13.75 -6.34
N ARG A 44 -14.04 14.37 -7.52
CA ARG A 44 -14.69 15.67 -7.75
C ARG A 44 -16.19 15.43 -7.88
N GLY A 45 -16.97 15.87 -6.91
CA GLY A 45 -18.43 15.83 -6.93
C GLY A 45 -19.06 14.92 -5.87
N THR A 46 -20.39 15.03 -5.72
CA THR A 46 -21.18 14.20 -4.82
C THR A 46 -21.21 12.76 -5.37
N THR A 47 -20.41 11.89 -4.76
CA THR A 47 -20.50 10.45 -5.03
C THR A 47 -21.85 9.97 -4.51
N SER A 48 -22.70 9.38 -5.36
CA SER A 48 -23.98 8.87 -4.87
C SER A 48 -23.73 7.75 -3.84
N PRO A 49 -24.48 7.70 -2.73
CA PRO A 49 -24.34 6.63 -1.74
C PRO A 49 -24.49 5.23 -2.33
N GLU A 50 -25.32 5.08 -3.37
CA GLU A 50 -25.51 3.82 -4.09
C GLU A 50 -24.23 3.33 -4.78
N SER A 51 -23.41 4.23 -5.31
CA SER A 51 -22.14 3.86 -5.95
C SER A 51 -21.06 3.37 -4.97
N LEU A 52 -21.29 3.56 -3.67
CA LEU A 52 -20.45 3.08 -2.57
C LEU A 52 -20.93 1.74 -2.01
N GLN A 53 -22.04 1.19 -2.48
CA GLN A 53 -22.48 -0.13 -2.08
C GLN A 53 -21.49 -1.20 -2.60
N PRO A 54 -21.26 -2.28 -1.82
CA PRO A 54 -20.39 -3.35 -2.27
C PRO A 54 -21.00 -4.04 -3.50
N LYS A 55 -20.15 -4.30 -4.49
CA LYS A 55 -20.55 -5.09 -5.66
C LYS A 55 -20.62 -6.57 -5.29
N PRO A 56 -21.45 -7.38 -5.96
CA PRO A 56 -21.58 -8.82 -5.65
C PRO A 56 -20.26 -9.61 -5.68
N ASN A 57 -19.28 -9.15 -6.45
CA ASN A 57 -17.96 -9.77 -6.59
C ASN A 57 -16.88 -9.18 -5.68
N ASP A 58 -17.16 -8.11 -4.94
CA ASP A 58 -16.21 -7.43 -4.05
C ASP A 58 -16.39 -7.91 -2.59
N LEU A 59 -16.23 -9.21 -2.37
CA LEU A 59 -16.52 -9.87 -1.09
C LEU A 59 -15.75 -9.23 0.10
N GLY A 60 -14.47 -8.93 -0.11
CA GLY A 60 -13.65 -8.28 0.92
C GLY A 60 -14.16 -6.89 1.29
N TYR A 61 -14.69 -6.13 0.32
CA TYR A 61 -15.31 -4.84 0.63
C TYR A 61 -16.66 -5.00 1.31
N ALA A 62 -17.47 -5.98 0.88
CA ALA A 62 -18.77 -6.27 1.49
C ALA A 62 -18.64 -6.59 2.99
N ALA A 63 -17.60 -7.35 3.37
CA ALA A 63 -17.32 -7.65 4.77
C ALA A 63 -17.01 -6.39 5.60
N TRP A 64 -16.11 -5.52 5.11
CA TRP A 64 -15.81 -4.24 5.77
C TRP A 64 -17.01 -3.31 5.83
N PHE A 65 -17.76 -3.22 4.75
CA PHE A 65 -18.96 -2.40 4.65
C PHE A 65 -20.01 -2.81 5.70
N ALA A 66 -20.26 -4.11 5.86
CA ALA A 66 -21.18 -4.63 6.86
C ALA A 66 -20.72 -4.33 8.30
N GLN A 67 -19.44 -4.54 8.62
CA GLN A 67 -18.89 -4.20 9.95
C GLN A 67 -19.00 -2.69 10.24
N LEU A 68 -18.68 -1.85 9.27
CA LEU A 68 -18.78 -0.39 9.40
C LEU A 68 -20.23 0.05 9.66
N GLN A 69 -21.20 -0.48 8.90
CA GLN A 69 -22.61 -0.18 9.14
C GLN A 69 -23.09 -0.66 10.51
N ALA A 70 -22.66 -1.83 10.97
CA ALA A 70 -22.99 -2.34 12.29
C ALA A 70 -22.45 -1.45 13.43
N LEU A 71 -21.38 -0.69 13.17
CA LEU A 71 -20.78 0.28 14.09
C LEU A 71 -21.21 1.73 13.81
N ASP A 72 -22.36 1.93 13.15
CA ASP A 72 -22.96 3.24 12.89
C ASP A 72 -22.07 4.19 12.05
N PHE A 73 -21.26 3.62 11.15
CA PHE A 73 -20.60 4.36 10.09
C PHE A 73 -21.47 4.41 8.84
N GLU A 74 -21.53 5.58 8.20
CA GLU A 74 -22.20 5.80 6.93
C GLU A 74 -21.21 6.13 5.80
N PRO A 75 -21.42 5.62 4.57
CA PRO A 75 -20.52 5.89 3.46
C PRO A 75 -20.66 7.35 3.00
N ILE A 76 -19.54 8.06 2.86
CA ILE A 76 -19.53 9.49 2.48
C ILE A 76 -18.81 9.78 1.17
N GLY A 77 -17.99 8.86 0.68
CA GLY A 77 -17.25 9.08 -0.57
C GLY A 77 -16.35 7.92 -0.97
N SER A 78 -15.79 8.04 -2.17
CA SER A 78 -14.69 7.20 -2.64
C SER A 78 -13.42 8.02 -2.79
N GLY A 79 -12.32 7.45 -3.26
CA GLY A 79 -11.11 8.19 -3.61
C GLY A 79 -10.02 7.28 -4.16
N GLU A 80 -8.83 7.84 -4.36
CA GLU A 80 -7.64 7.10 -4.77
C GLU A 80 -6.42 7.62 -4.01
N VAL A 81 -5.59 6.70 -3.49
CA VAL A 81 -4.20 7.01 -3.14
C VAL A 81 -3.35 6.82 -4.39
N ARG A 82 -2.60 7.85 -4.76
CA ARG A 82 -1.59 7.78 -5.81
C ARG A 82 -0.21 8.06 -5.22
N ILE A 83 0.73 7.15 -5.48
CA ILE A 83 2.13 7.31 -5.11
C ILE A 83 2.97 7.24 -6.39
N ASP A 84 3.60 8.35 -6.76
CA ASP A 84 4.58 8.38 -7.85
C ASP A 84 5.98 8.11 -7.30
N PHE A 85 6.76 7.28 -7.99
CA PHE A 85 8.13 6.89 -7.61
C PHE A 85 8.23 6.18 -6.25
N LEU A 86 7.60 5.01 -6.09
CA LEU A 86 7.78 4.15 -4.91
C LEU A 86 8.81 3.05 -5.20
N GLY A 87 10.08 3.31 -4.85
CA GLY A 87 11.18 2.40 -5.21
C GLY A 87 11.28 2.27 -6.73
N PRO A 88 11.32 1.04 -7.31
CA PRO A 88 11.45 0.87 -8.76
C PRO A 88 10.16 1.08 -9.55
N ARG A 89 9.08 1.55 -8.91
CA ARG A 89 7.77 1.68 -9.54
C ARG A 89 7.51 3.13 -9.90
N TRP A 90 7.14 3.35 -11.16
CA TRP A 90 6.69 4.64 -11.67
C TRP A 90 5.50 5.17 -10.88
N GLN A 91 4.52 4.31 -10.64
CA GLN A 91 3.26 4.70 -10.02
C GLN A 91 2.59 3.52 -9.32
N ILE A 92 1.94 3.82 -8.20
CA ILE A 92 1.04 2.93 -7.50
C ILE A 92 -0.28 3.67 -7.31
N ARG A 93 -1.38 2.95 -7.53
CA ARG A 93 -2.74 3.43 -7.30
C ARG A 93 -3.49 2.45 -6.42
N SER A 94 -4.24 2.98 -5.47
CA SER A 94 -5.09 2.23 -4.56
C SER A 94 -6.44 2.92 -4.44
N GLY A 95 -7.53 2.17 -4.64
CA GLY A 95 -8.87 2.70 -4.41
C GLY A 95 -9.14 2.91 -2.93
N LEU A 96 -9.90 3.95 -2.60
CA LEU A 96 -10.36 4.28 -1.25
C LEU A 96 -11.87 4.33 -1.18
N ARG A 97 -12.40 4.01 0.00
CA ARG A 97 -13.80 4.21 0.40
C ARG A 97 -13.81 4.85 1.78
N PHE A 98 -14.57 5.92 1.92
CA PHE A 98 -14.64 6.70 3.14
C PHE A 98 -16.00 6.57 3.78
N PHE A 99 -15.98 6.44 5.10
CA PHE A 99 -17.17 6.36 5.93
C PHE A 99 -17.01 7.28 7.11
N ARG A 100 -18.10 7.86 7.58
CA ARG A 100 -18.13 8.73 8.74
C ARG A 100 -18.95 8.09 9.84
N HIS A 101 -18.43 8.10 11.07
CA HIS A 101 -19.24 7.73 12.22
C HIS A 101 -20.32 8.80 12.44
N ARG A 102 -21.58 8.42 12.66
CA ARG A 102 -22.66 9.41 12.79
C ARG A 102 -22.52 10.34 14.00
N SER A 103 -22.19 9.80 15.17
CA SER A 103 -22.09 10.57 16.41
C SER A 103 -20.66 11.02 16.77
N GLN A 104 -19.62 10.27 16.40
CA GLN A 104 -18.24 10.52 16.81
C GLN A 104 -17.43 11.25 15.71
N PRO A 105 -16.36 12.01 16.06
CA PRO A 105 -15.48 12.68 15.09
C PRO A 105 -14.49 11.71 14.42
N ILE A 106 -14.95 10.51 14.05
CA ILE A 106 -14.13 9.44 13.49
C ILE A 106 -14.52 9.20 12.04
N LEU A 107 -13.51 9.14 11.17
CA LEU A 107 -13.64 8.76 9.77
C LEU A 107 -12.95 7.41 9.56
N ALA A 108 -13.63 6.48 8.91
CA ALA A 108 -13.04 5.22 8.47
C ALA A 108 -12.68 5.30 6.99
N MET A 109 -11.52 4.76 6.64
CA MET A 109 -11.01 4.63 5.29
C MET A 109 -10.72 3.15 5.02
N VAL A 110 -11.45 2.56 4.10
CA VAL A 110 -11.15 1.23 3.57
C VAL A 110 -10.33 1.41 2.29
N GLN A 111 -9.17 0.78 2.23
CA GLN A 111 -8.23 0.86 1.13
C GLN A 111 -8.10 -0.48 0.40
N GLN A 112 -8.14 -0.40 -0.92
CA GLN A 112 -7.82 -1.48 -1.82
C GLN A 112 -6.30 -1.57 -1.99
N LEU A 113 -5.75 -2.76 -1.78
CA LEU A 113 -4.36 -3.03 -2.12
C LEU A 113 -4.13 -2.80 -3.62
N PRO A 114 -2.97 -2.23 -3.99
CA PRO A 114 -2.70 -1.91 -5.38
C PRO A 114 -2.65 -3.16 -6.25
N ALA A 115 -2.77 -2.99 -7.57
CA ALA A 115 -2.58 -4.07 -8.51
C ALA A 115 -1.18 -4.74 -8.31
N PRO A 116 -1.07 -6.08 -8.46
CA PRO A 116 -2.09 -7.00 -8.96
C PRO A 116 -3.01 -7.61 -7.87
N PHE A 117 -2.92 -7.17 -6.61
CA PHE A 117 -3.73 -7.74 -5.52
C PHE A 117 -5.20 -7.39 -5.70
N SER A 118 -5.50 -6.09 -5.82
CA SER A 118 -6.86 -5.55 -6.02
C SER A 118 -7.88 -6.03 -4.98
N VAL A 119 -7.44 -6.32 -3.76
CA VAL A 119 -8.29 -6.75 -2.62
C VAL A 119 -8.47 -5.60 -1.63
N TRP A 120 -9.70 -5.40 -1.16
CA TRP A 120 -10.02 -4.49 -0.05
C TRP A 120 -9.65 -5.15 1.27
N ARG A 121 -8.67 -4.60 1.98
CA ARG A 121 -8.12 -5.26 3.17
C ARG A 121 -7.70 -4.31 4.27
N VAL A 122 -7.22 -3.13 3.91
CA VAL A 122 -6.69 -2.18 4.88
C VAL A 122 -7.80 -1.26 5.32
N VAL A 123 -8.05 -1.17 6.62
CA VAL A 123 -8.95 -0.20 7.23
C VAL A 123 -8.15 0.70 8.16
N HIS A 124 -8.40 2.00 8.05
CA HIS A 124 -7.86 3.00 8.96
C HIS A 124 -9.02 3.83 9.54
N LEU A 125 -9.00 4.03 10.85
CA LEU A 125 -9.79 5.01 11.57
C LEU A 125 -8.94 6.26 11.77
N ALA A 126 -9.51 7.42 11.46
CA ALA A 126 -8.85 8.69 11.45
C ALA A 126 -9.68 9.72 12.24
N THR A 127 -9.00 10.46 13.11
CA THR A 127 -9.55 11.63 13.81
C THR A 127 -8.53 12.75 13.72
N VAL A 128 -8.98 13.94 13.32
CA VAL A 128 -8.13 15.15 13.32
C VAL A 128 -8.34 15.86 14.64
N LEU A 129 -7.24 16.32 15.25
CA LEU A 129 -7.25 17.13 16.46
C LEU A 129 -7.24 18.63 16.10
N VAL A 130 -7.60 19.50 17.04
CA VAL A 130 -7.71 20.96 16.83
C VAL A 130 -6.40 21.63 16.39
N ASP A 131 -5.25 21.08 16.76
CA ASP A 131 -3.92 21.49 16.29
C ASP A 131 -3.57 20.96 14.87
N GLY A 132 -4.50 20.21 14.28
CA GLY A 132 -4.37 19.51 13.01
C GLY A 132 -3.64 18.17 13.09
N THR A 133 -3.22 17.71 14.27
CA THR A 133 -2.58 16.41 14.44
C THR A 133 -3.56 15.31 14.02
N LEU A 134 -3.08 14.34 13.24
CA LEU A 134 -3.88 13.21 12.81
C LEU A 134 -3.69 12.02 13.76
N VAL A 135 -4.75 11.57 14.42
CA VAL A 135 -4.78 10.27 15.10
C VAL A 135 -5.26 9.22 14.11
N LEU A 136 -4.45 8.20 13.86
CA LEU A 136 -4.70 7.13 12.89
C LEU A 136 -4.57 5.78 13.58
N THR A 137 -5.58 4.92 13.45
CA THR A 137 -5.52 3.53 13.93
C THR A 137 -5.96 2.62 12.80
N GLY A 138 -5.18 1.59 12.45
CA GLY A 138 -5.57 0.70 11.37
C GLY A 138 -5.19 -0.76 11.57
N ASN A 139 -5.63 -1.62 10.67
CA ASN A 139 -5.12 -2.99 10.65
C ASN A 139 -3.82 -3.11 9.85
N SER A 140 -2.96 -4.02 10.28
CA SER A 140 -1.78 -4.43 9.52
C SER A 140 -1.41 -5.88 9.82
N ASN A 141 -0.30 -6.38 9.25
CA ASN A 141 0.21 -7.71 9.61
C ASN A 141 1.05 -7.69 10.90
N GLU A 142 1.38 -6.51 11.41
CA GLU A 142 2.24 -6.28 12.57
C GLU A 142 1.64 -5.19 13.48
N ASP A 143 1.81 -5.37 14.79
CA ASP A 143 1.49 -4.33 15.75
C ASP A 143 2.59 -3.29 15.75
N ARG A 144 2.23 -2.01 15.60
CA ARG A 144 3.21 -0.93 15.56
C ARG A 144 2.58 0.36 16.07
N PHE A 145 3.34 1.07 16.88
CA PHE A 145 3.04 2.44 17.26
C PHE A 145 4.08 3.38 16.64
N GLN A 146 3.64 4.51 16.14
CA GLN A 146 4.49 5.55 15.58
C GLN A 146 3.92 6.93 15.90
N GLU A 147 4.74 7.76 16.51
CA GLU A 147 4.42 9.15 16.82
C GLU A 147 5.29 10.10 15.99
N SER A 148 4.72 11.23 15.61
CA SER A 148 5.44 12.37 15.04
C SER A 148 4.70 13.68 15.37
N GLU A 149 5.33 14.80 15.04
CA GLU A 149 4.74 16.15 15.17
C GLU A 149 3.36 16.28 14.50
N TYR A 150 3.08 15.51 13.44
CA TYR A 150 1.85 15.67 12.65
C TYR A 150 0.86 14.53 12.77
N PHE A 151 1.24 13.41 13.39
CA PHE A 151 0.33 12.27 13.52
C PHE A 151 0.74 11.30 14.63
N TRP A 152 -0.27 10.65 15.21
CA TRP A 152 -0.14 9.48 16.07
C TRP A 152 -0.73 8.29 15.31
N HIS A 153 0.06 7.25 15.06
CA HIS A 153 -0.37 6.09 14.27
C HIS A 153 -0.17 4.79 15.03
N GLN A 154 -1.24 4.04 15.19
CA GLN A 154 -1.22 2.69 15.71
C GLN A 154 -1.74 1.69 14.67
N THR A 155 -1.04 0.59 14.48
CA THR A 155 -1.55 -0.55 13.72
C THR A 155 -1.73 -1.78 14.59
N LEU A 156 -2.79 -2.54 14.32
CA LEU A 156 -3.10 -3.79 15.01
C LEU A 156 -3.14 -4.95 14.03
N LYS A 157 -2.69 -6.13 14.48
CA LYS A 157 -2.86 -7.40 13.78
C LYS A 157 -4.25 -7.99 14.01
N SER A 158 -5.28 -7.20 13.72
CA SER A 158 -6.69 -7.58 13.87
C SER A 158 -7.48 -7.24 12.60
N GLU A 159 -8.47 -8.07 12.28
CA GLU A 159 -9.45 -7.80 11.22
C GLU A 159 -10.85 -7.53 11.78
N GLU A 160 -10.97 -7.45 13.11
CA GLU A 160 -12.22 -7.12 13.80
C GLU A 160 -12.27 -5.62 14.07
N LEU A 161 -13.18 -4.92 13.38
CA LEU A 161 -13.27 -3.46 13.43
C LEU A 161 -13.59 -2.94 14.85
N THR A 162 -14.26 -3.73 15.68
CA THR A 162 -14.52 -3.41 17.09
C THR A 162 -13.23 -3.27 17.89
N GLU A 163 -12.24 -4.13 17.68
CA GLU A 163 -10.94 -4.06 18.34
C GLU A 163 -10.14 -2.84 17.85
N ILE A 164 -10.17 -2.57 16.55
CA ILE A 164 -9.51 -1.40 15.95
C ILE A 164 -10.15 -0.10 16.49
N LEU A 165 -11.48 -0.06 16.60
CA LEU A 165 -12.21 1.09 17.16
C LEU A 165 -11.92 1.29 18.64
N ALA A 166 -11.84 0.21 19.43
CA ALA A 166 -11.46 0.28 20.84
C ALA A 166 -10.03 0.83 21.01
N ALA A 167 -9.07 0.35 20.21
CA ALA A 167 -7.71 0.88 20.22
C ALA A 167 -7.65 2.35 19.80
N HIS A 168 -8.46 2.75 18.81
CA HIS A 168 -8.56 4.15 18.40
C HIS A 168 -9.11 5.03 19.53
N ALA A 169 -10.14 4.57 20.24
CA ALA A 169 -10.71 5.28 21.39
C ALA A 169 -9.68 5.44 22.52
N THR A 170 -8.87 4.41 22.80
CA THR A 170 -7.76 4.50 23.76
C THR A 170 -6.77 5.58 23.36
N LEU A 171 -6.33 5.59 22.10
CA LEU A 171 -5.37 6.58 21.59
C LEU A 171 -5.93 8.01 21.62
N LEU A 172 -7.23 8.19 21.37
CA LEU A 172 -7.92 9.47 21.55
C LEU A 172 -8.01 9.88 23.02
N GLY A 173 -8.21 8.94 23.94
CA GLY A 173 -8.16 9.19 25.38
C GLY A 173 -6.79 9.68 25.84
N GLU A 174 -5.71 9.08 25.32
CA GLU A 174 -4.34 9.51 25.56
C GLU A 174 -4.10 10.95 25.03
N ALA A 175 -4.56 11.24 23.82
CA ALA A 175 -4.46 12.58 23.24
C ALA A 175 -5.23 13.61 24.06
N ALA A 176 -6.42 13.25 24.55
CA ALA A 176 -7.23 14.09 25.42
C ALA A 176 -6.56 14.36 26.77
N ASN A 177 -5.93 13.34 27.37
CA ASN A 177 -5.16 13.48 28.60
C ASN A 177 -3.92 14.38 28.42
N ALA A 178 -3.36 14.44 27.20
CA ALA A 178 -2.30 15.38 26.84
C ALA A 178 -2.80 16.82 26.55
N GLY A 179 -4.11 17.08 26.71
CA GLY A 179 -4.72 18.38 26.49
C GLY A 179 -5.18 18.65 25.06
N ASN A 180 -5.02 17.69 24.15
CA ASN A 180 -5.50 17.81 22.78
C ASN A 180 -7.01 17.51 22.71
N LYS A 181 -7.69 18.07 21.72
CA LYS A 181 -9.13 17.83 21.50
C LYS A 181 -9.35 17.43 20.06
N ALA A 182 -10.30 16.53 19.82
CA ALA A 182 -10.76 16.24 18.48
C ALA A 182 -11.35 17.51 17.85
N ASP A 183 -11.03 17.74 16.58
CA ASP A 183 -11.62 18.79 15.78
C ASP A 183 -13.11 18.52 15.59
N SER A 184 -13.90 19.59 15.66
CA SER A 184 -15.33 19.57 15.34
C SER A 184 -15.60 19.46 13.85
N ASP A 185 -14.65 19.84 12.99
CA ASP A 185 -14.76 19.64 11.55
C ASP A 185 -14.59 18.15 11.20
N ARG A 186 -15.71 17.53 10.82
CA ARG A 186 -15.78 16.11 10.39
C ARG A 186 -15.76 15.98 8.87
N SER A 187 -15.30 17.00 8.17
CA SER A 187 -15.22 16.98 6.71
C SER A 187 -14.17 15.98 6.24
N LEU A 188 -14.46 15.31 5.12
CA LEU A 188 -13.48 14.46 4.46
C LEU A 188 -12.25 15.28 4.04
N GLU A 189 -12.45 16.53 3.64
CA GLU A 189 -11.38 17.44 3.22
C GLU A 189 -10.36 17.69 4.33
N ALA A 190 -10.80 18.01 5.55
CA ALA A 190 -9.92 18.22 6.69
C ALA A 190 -9.04 16.99 6.97
N VAL A 191 -9.63 15.79 6.94
CA VAL A 191 -8.89 14.54 7.15
C VAL A 191 -7.90 14.28 6.02
N LEU A 192 -8.28 14.50 4.75
CA LEU A 192 -7.37 14.30 3.63
C LEU A 192 -6.18 15.27 3.67
N VAL A 193 -6.39 16.52 4.08
CA VAL A 193 -5.32 17.50 4.28
C VAL A 193 -4.38 17.05 5.41
N ALA A 194 -4.93 16.63 6.55
CA ALA A 194 -4.14 16.15 7.68
C ALA A 194 -3.35 14.87 7.34
N MET A 195 -3.98 13.94 6.62
CA MET A 195 -3.33 12.72 6.11
C MET A 195 -2.22 13.03 5.12
N ASP A 196 -2.42 13.94 4.17
CA ASP A 196 -1.39 14.30 3.22
C ASP A 196 -0.18 14.94 3.92
N ARG A 197 -0.43 15.82 4.90
CA ARG A 197 0.60 16.44 5.74
C ARG A 197 1.39 15.41 6.56
N GLY A 198 0.69 14.48 7.22
CA GLY A 198 1.30 13.49 8.12
C GLY A 198 1.99 12.33 7.38
N LEU A 199 1.36 11.79 6.33
CA LEU A 199 1.83 10.58 5.66
C LEU A 199 2.87 10.87 4.57
N THR A 200 2.84 12.04 3.91
CA THR A 200 3.78 12.34 2.82
C THR A 200 5.24 12.20 3.24
N PRO A 201 5.70 12.77 4.37
CA PRO A 201 7.09 12.60 4.82
C PRO A 201 7.45 11.14 5.09
N LEU A 202 6.52 10.33 5.63
CA LEU A 202 6.75 8.91 5.88
C LEU A 202 6.91 8.13 4.58
N VAL A 203 6.00 8.35 3.64
CA VAL A 203 6.01 7.70 2.33
C VAL A 203 7.28 8.07 1.57
N GLN A 204 7.69 9.34 1.60
CA GLN A 204 8.94 9.80 0.99
C GLN A 204 10.18 9.13 1.62
N ARG A 205 10.27 9.06 2.95
CA ARG A 205 11.40 8.38 3.63
C ARG A 205 11.44 6.89 3.30
N ALA A 206 10.30 6.22 3.35
CA ALA A 206 10.19 4.80 3.02
C ALA A 206 10.56 4.54 1.54
N ALA A 207 10.06 5.37 0.63
CA ALA A 207 10.37 5.30 -0.79
C ALA A 207 11.86 5.56 -1.07
N ALA A 208 12.46 6.55 -0.41
CA ALA A 208 13.88 6.85 -0.57
C ALA A 208 14.77 5.72 -0.07
N LYS A 209 14.42 5.10 1.07
CA LYS A 209 15.09 3.88 1.55
C LYS A 209 14.97 2.74 0.54
N ALA A 210 13.76 2.50 0.03
CA ALA A 210 13.51 1.45 -0.96
C ALA A 210 14.25 1.69 -2.29
N GLY A 211 14.28 2.94 -2.77
CA GLY A 211 14.99 3.36 -3.98
C GLY A 211 16.50 3.13 -3.86
N ARG A 212 17.12 3.59 -2.76
CA ARG A 212 18.55 3.35 -2.49
C ARG A 212 18.89 1.86 -2.43
N MET A 213 18.08 1.08 -1.70
CA MET A 213 18.27 -0.36 -1.60
C MET A 213 18.16 -1.04 -2.98
N HIS A 214 17.17 -0.65 -3.78
CA HIS A 214 16.99 -1.21 -5.12
C HIS A 214 18.19 -0.89 -6.03
N LEU A 215 18.64 0.37 -6.08
CA LEU A 215 19.79 0.77 -6.88
C LEU A 215 21.06 0.03 -6.45
N PHE A 216 21.31 -0.07 -5.14
CA PHE A 216 22.46 -0.79 -4.62
C PHE A 216 22.45 -2.27 -5.02
N LEU A 217 21.35 -2.98 -4.78
CA LEU A 217 21.24 -4.40 -5.11
C LEU A 217 21.37 -4.66 -6.62
N ASN A 218 20.74 -3.82 -7.46
CA ASN A 218 20.87 -3.96 -8.91
C ASN A 218 22.29 -3.68 -9.37
N ALA A 219 22.96 -2.63 -8.85
CA ALA A 219 24.34 -2.35 -9.17
C ALA A 219 25.26 -3.54 -8.81
N MET A 220 25.06 -4.15 -7.64
CA MET A 220 25.83 -5.34 -7.24
C MET A 220 25.59 -6.54 -8.18
N VAL A 221 24.34 -6.81 -8.55
CA VAL A 221 24.01 -7.89 -9.51
C VAL A 221 24.66 -7.62 -10.86
N HIS A 222 24.55 -6.39 -11.38
CA HIS A 222 25.16 -6.03 -12.65
C HIS A 222 26.68 -6.10 -12.60
N LEU A 223 27.34 -5.67 -11.52
CA LEU A 223 28.79 -5.82 -11.35
C LEU A 223 29.21 -7.28 -11.30
N ALA A 224 28.50 -8.12 -10.54
CA ALA A 224 28.79 -9.54 -10.40
C ALA A 224 28.65 -10.30 -11.74
N VAL A 225 27.70 -9.90 -12.58
CA VAL A 225 27.46 -10.54 -13.89
C VAL A 225 28.33 -9.95 -15.00
N SER A 226 28.53 -8.63 -15.00
CA SER A 226 29.26 -7.92 -16.07
C SER A 226 30.77 -8.13 -15.98
N THR A 227 31.34 -8.14 -14.77
CA THR A 227 32.81 -8.21 -14.59
C THR A 227 33.42 -9.48 -15.19
N PRO A 228 32.87 -10.69 -14.96
CA PRO A 228 33.38 -11.91 -15.60
C PRO A 228 33.25 -11.88 -17.13
N ILE A 229 32.17 -11.29 -17.66
CA ILE A 229 31.90 -11.22 -19.10
C ILE A 229 32.91 -10.32 -19.80
N ILE A 230 33.29 -9.20 -19.18
CA ILE A 230 34.36 -8.32 -19.69
C ILE A 230 35.72 -9.06 -19.73
N GLY A 231 35.98 -9.96 -18.78
CA GLY A 231 37.21 -10.77 -18.77
C GLY A 231 37.25 -11.85 -19.85
N ILE A 232 36.10 -12.37 -20.26
CA ILE A 232 35.99 -13.46 -21.26
C ILE A 232 35.86 -12.90 -22.68
N PHE A 233 35.18 -11.78 -22.85
CA PHE A 233 34.90 -11.19 -24.15
C PHE A 233 35.56 -9.81 -24.27
N SER A 234 36.19 -9.54 -25.42
CA SER A 234 36.74 -8.20 -25.68
C SER A 234 35.63 -7.13 -25.64
N GLU A 235 36.00 -5.88 -25.36
CA GLU A 235 35.08 -4.72 -25.25
C GLU A 235 34.17 -4.51 -26.48
N LYS A 236 34.53 -5.12 -27.63
CA LYS A 236 33.76 -5.05 -28.88
C LYS A 236 32.66 -6.11 -28.99
N HIS A 237 32.47 -6.95 -27.99
CA HIS A 237 31.51 -8.03 -28.01
C HIS A 237 30.15 -7.60 -27.43
N TRP A 238 29.07 -7.85 -28.17
CA TRP A 238 27.69 -7.57 -27.74
C TRP A 238 27.22 -8.44 -26.56
N GLY A 239 28.01 -9.45 -26.18
CA GLY A 239 27.70 -10.38 -25.08
C GLY A 239 27.45 -9.68 -23.74
N LEU A 240 28.16 -8.58 -23.44
CA LEU A 240 27.94 -7.78 -22.24
C LEU A 240 26.59 -7.05 -22.25
N ALA A 241 26.24 -6.46 -23.39
CA ALA A 241 24.96 -5.77 -23.56
C ALA A 241 23.80 -6.77 -23.44
N LEU A 242 23.93 -7.94 -24.10
CA LEU A 242 22.91 -8.97 -24.06
C LEU A 242 22.74 -9.54 -22.65
N SER A 243 23.82 -9.84 -21.92
CA SER A 243 23.71 -10.38 -20.57
C SER A 243 23.02 -9.41 -19.61
N ASN A 244 23.33 -8.11 -19.71
CA ASN A 244 22.67 -7.07 -18.93
C ASN A 244 21.18 -6.93 -19.30
N ALA A 245 20.85 -6.97 -20.60
CA ALA A 245 19.46 -6.97 -21.07
C ALA A 245 18.68 -8.17 -20.53
N VAL A 246 19.23 -9.39 -20.67
CA VAL A 246 18.61 -10.63 -20.18
C VAL A 246 18.44 -10.58 -18.66
N MET A 247 19.46 -10.13 -17.92
CA MET A 247 19.39 -9.98 -16.47
C MET A 247 18.28 -9.01 -16.06
N ALA A 248 18.20 -7.85 -16.70
CA ALA A 248 17.17 -6.84 -16.41
C ALA A 248 15.75 -7.40 -16.68
N VAL A 249 15.56 -8.11 -17.79
CA VAL A 249 14.30 -8.80 -18.11
C VAL A 249 13.96 -9.86 -17.06
N LEU A 250 14.93 -10.69 -16.64
CA LEU A 250 14.72 -11.72 -15.62
C LEU A 250 14.35 -11.12 -14.26
N LEU A 251 14.97 -10.01 -13.85
CA LEU A 251 14.64 -9.31 -12.62
C LEU A 251 13.21 -8.73 -12.66
N LEU A 252 12.84 -8.13 -13.80
CA LEU A 252 11.48 -7.63 -14.04
C LEU A 252 10.43 -8.75 -13.99
N MET A 253 10.71 -9.86 -14.68
CA MET A 253 9.85 -11.04 -14.68
C MET A 253 9.72 -11.65 -13.27
N SER A 254 10.82 -11.78 -12.54
CA SER A 254 10.84 -12.29 -11.17
C SER A 254 9.98 -11.43 -10.24
N ASP A 255 10.11 -10.10 -10.31
CA ASP A 255 9.30 -9.19 -9.52
C ASP A 255 7.81 -9.25 -9.89
N TRP A 256 7.48 -9.35 -11.18
CA TRP A 256 6.11 -9.54 -11.64
C TRP A 256 5.52 -10.87 -11.15
N MET A 257 6.25 -11.98 -11.30
CA MET A 257 5.82 -13.31 -10.87
C MET A 257 5.60 -13.37 -9.36
N ARG A 258 6.52 -12.84 -8.55
CA ARG A 258 6.36 -12.78 -7.08
C ARG A 258 5.11 -12.00 -6.68
N ARG A 259 4.85 -10.87 -7.31
CA ARG A 259 3.63 -10.07 -7.05
C ARG A 259 2.37 -10.80 -7.45
N LYS A 260 2.38 -11.47 -8.61
CA LYS A 260 1.24 -12.26 -9.09
C LYS A 260 0.96 -13.45 -8.18
N ALA A 261 1.99 -14.18 -7.75
CA ALA A 261 1.87 -15.29 -6.80
C ALA A 261 1.35 -14.82 -5.44
N ALA A 262 1.91 -13.74 -4.90
CA ALA A 262 1.42 -13.14 -3.65
C ALA A 262 -0.03 -12.65 -3.75
N ALA A 263 -0.42 -12.10 -4.91
CA ALA A 263 -1.80 -11.70 -5.17
C ALA A 263 -2.76 -12.89 -5.21
N ALA A 264 -2.38 -13.98 -5.88
CA ALA A 264 -3.18 -15.21 -5.91
C ALA A 264 -3.36 -15.80 -4.51
N GLN A 265 -2.27 -15.92 -3.74
CA GLN A 265 -2.31 -16.40 -2.35
C GLN A 265 -3.20 -15.53 -1.47
N LEU A 266 -3.10 -14.19 -1.61
CA LEU A 266 -3.92 -13.29 -0.84
C LEU A 266 -5.41 -13.42 -1.16
N GLN A 267 -5.75 -13.56 -2.45
CA GLN A 267 -7.14 -13.76 -2.87
C GLN A 267 -7.70 -15.09 -2.34
N GLU A 268 -6.88 -16.15 -2.33
CA GLU A 268 -7.26 -17.43 -1.75
C GLU A 268 -7.50 -17.35 -0.23
N ILE A 269 -6.61 -16.68 0.51
CA ILE A 269 -6.77 -16.45 1.95
C ILE A 269 -8.07 -15.69 2.23
N VAL A 270 -8.38 -14.66 1.46
CA VAL A 270 -9.61 -13.86 1.62
C VAL A 270 -10.85 -14.72 1.37
N ARG A 271 -10.87 -15.48 0.27
CA ARG A 271 -11.99 -16.38 -0.04
C ARG A 271 -12.18 -17.47 1.02
N PHE A 272 -11.09 -18.07 1.48
CA PHE A 272 -11.14 -19.09 2.53
C PHE A 272 -11.72 -18.52 3.81
N ARG A 273 -11.26 -17.34 4.25
CA ARG A 273 -11.78 -16.67 5.44
C ARG A 273 -13.25 -16.32 5.33
N GLU A 274 -13.68 -15.82 4.19
CA GLU A 274 -15.10 -15.51 3.94
C GLU A 274 -15.96 -16.76 3.95
N ALA A 275 -15.45 -17.88 3.41
CA ALA A 275 -16.14 -19.17 3.48
C ALA A 275 -16.25 -19.67 4.93
N THR A 276 -15.17 -19.56 5.72
CA THR A 276 -15.19 -19.91 7.14
C THR A 276 -16.20 -19.07 7.92
N ARG A 277 -16.19 -17.74 7.74
CA ARG A 277 -17.12 -16.82 8.41
C ARG A 277 -18.59 -17.09 8.05
N ARG A 278 -18.88 -17.57 6.83
CA ARG A 278 -20.25 -17.96 6.44
C ARG A 278 -20.71 -19.28 7.05
N ASN A 279 -19.77 -20.16 7.38
CA ASN A 279 -20.06 -21.47 7.96
C ASN A 279 -20.03 -21.47 9.49
N GLU A 280 -19.53 -20.41 10.12
CA GLU A 280 -19.68 -20.20 11.55
C GLU A 280 -21.18 -20.04 11.86
N PRO A 281 -21.79 -20.95 12.65
CA PRO A 281 -23.20 -20.88 12.96
C PRO A 281 -23.50 -19.54 13.62
N SER A 282 -24.41 -18.76 13.04
CA SER A 282 -24.83 -17.47 13.61
C SER A 282 -25.63 -17.63 14.90
N ASP A 283 -25.87 -18.87 15.33
CA ASP A 283 -26.46 -19.16 16.61
C ASP A 283 -25.45 -18.76 17.68
N GLY A 284 -25.66 -17.56 18.22
CA GLY A 284 -25.01 -17.05 19.42
C GLY A 284 -25.31 -17.88 20.67
N THR A 285 -25.49 -19.20 20.54
CA THR A 285 -25.27 -20.15 21.62
C THR A 285 -23.86 -19.89 22.14
N PRO A 286 -23.73 -19.35 23.36
CA PRO A 286 -22.44 -19.20 24.00
C PRO A 286 -21.81 -20.58 23.99
N ILE A 287 -20.59 -20.70 23.47
CA ILE A 287 -19.81 -21.92 23.66
C ILE A 287 -19.69 -22.03 25.18
N GLU A 288 -20.48 -22.91 25.81
CA GLU A 288 -20.33 -23.26 27.22
C GLU A 288 -18.88 -23.69 27.38
N ARG A 289 -18.05 -22.79 27.95
CA ARG A 289 -16.69 -23.13 28.32
C ARG A 289 -16.83 -24.21 29.36
N ASN A 290 -16.51 -25.44 28.96
CA ASN A 290 -16.58 -26.62 29.80
C ASN A 290 -15.80 -26.33 31.10
N PRO A 291 -16.46 -26.22 32.27
CA PRO A 291 -15.80 -25.84 33.52
C PRO A 291 -14.94 -26.96 34.13
N MET A 292 -14.63 -28.03 33.39
CA MET A 292 -13.87 -29.18 33.87
C MET A 292 -12.37 -29.18 33.51
N THR A 293 -11.79 -28.00 33.24
CA THR A 293 -10.33 -27.83 33.22
C THR A 293 -9.93 -26.71 34.18
N GLU A 294 -10.07 -27.00 35.47
CA GLU A 294 -9.26 -26.43 36.56
C GLU A 294 -8.69 -27.58 37.38
#